data_AF-A0A7W0XCU4-F1
#
_entry.id   AF-A0A7W0XCU4-F1
#
_cell.length_a   1.000
_cell.length_b   1.000
_cell.length_c   1.000
_cell.angle_alpha   90.00
_cell.angle_beta   90.00
_cell.angle_gamma   90.00
#
_symmetry.space_group_name_H-M   'P 1'
#
loop_
_entity.id
_entity.type
_entity.pdbx_description
1 polymer ?
#
loop_
_entity_poly.entity_id
_entity_poly.type
_entity_poly.pdbx_seq_one_letter_code
_entity_poly.pdbx_strand_id
1 'polypeptide(L)'
;MRDEILQVMYWMTGEGLGSEISVVDLRKFLPSEQTVLARDLELMVSTGLLESRETKFALTEQGKAEGGRRFADEFESMIKPGHFECDEPDCDCHDPEAAGEACKHLSSAYMN
;
A
#
# COMPACT_ATOMS: atom_id res chain seq x y z
N MET A 1 -8.77 -6.68 10.20
CA MET A 1 -7.73 -6.80 11.25
C MET A 1 -6.44 -7.45 10.75
N ARG A 2 -6.38 -8.75 10.44
CA ARG A 2 -5.13 -9.38 9.94
C ARG A 2 -4.51 -8.63 8.75
N ASP A 3 -5.32 -8.26 7.77
CA ASP A 3 -4.83 -7.61 6.55
C ASP A 3 -4.28 -6.21 6.85
N GLU A 4 -5.00 -5.43 7.66
CA GLU A 4 -4.56 -4.11 8.15
C GLU A 4 -3.25 -4.19 8.93
N ILE A 5 -3.08 -5.21 9.79
CA ILE A 5 -1.81 -5.45 10.50
C ILE A 5 -0.69 -5.73 9.50
N LEU A 6 -0.91 -6.59 8.51
CA LEU A 6 0.10 -6.92 7.50
C LEU A 6 0.47 -5.69 6.66
N GLN A 7 -0.51 -4.91 6.22
CA GLN A 7 -0.32 -3.69 5.44
C GLN A 7 0.47 -2.64 6.23
N VAL A 8 0.08 -2.37 7.49
CA VAL A 8 0.79 -1.40 8.36
C VAL A 8 2.21 -1.85 8.65
N MET A 9 2.43 -3.12 9.02
CA MET A 9 3.79 -3.62 9.28
C MET A 9 4.66 -3.61 8.03
N TYR A 10 4.09 -3.93 6.87
CA TYR A 10 4.77 -3.88 5.58
C TYR A 10 5.20 -2.46 5.24
N TRP A 11 4.26 -1.50 5.33
CA TRP A 11 4.52 -0.09 5.12
C TRP A 11 5.58 0.46 6.08
N MET A 12 5.44 0.23 7.39
CA MET A 12 6.42 0.68 8.39
C MET A 12 7.83 0.13 8.12
N THR A 13 7.94 -1.12 7.66
CA THR A 13 9.23 -1.72 7.30
C THR A 13 9.81 -1.05 6.06
N GLY A 14 9.00 -0.78 5.03
CA GLY A 14 9.43 -0.13 3.79
C GLY A 14 9.89 1.32 3.98
N GLU A 15 9.25 2.06 4.90
CA GLU A 15 9.60 3.44 5.24
C GLU A 15 10.79 3.55 6.22
N GLY A 16 11.36 2.42 6.67
CA GLY A 16 12.46 2.41 7.64
C GLY A 16 12.05 2.81 9.06
N LEU A 17 10.77 2.72 9.41
CA LEU A 17 10.24 3.00 10.76
C LEU A 17 10.50 1.85 11.76
N GLY A 18 11.08 0.75 11.29
CA GLY A 18 11.50 -0.40 12.08
C GLY A 18 10.97 -1.72 11.53
N SER A 19 11.77 -2.78 11.63
CA SER A 19 11.40 -4.14 11.22
C SER A 19 10.88 -5.00 12.38
N GLU A 20 11.01 -4.53 13.61
CA GLU A 20 10.49 -5.17 14.82
C GLU A 20 9.52 -4.19 15.49
N ILE A 21 8.24 -4.53 15.46
CA ILE A 21 7.15 -3.61 15.78
C ILE A 21 6.42 -4.13 17.03
N SER A 22 6.19 -3.26 18.00
CA SER A 22 5.43 -3.60 19.21
C SER A 22 3.92 -3.39 19.02
N VAL A 23 3.12 -3.98 19.90
CA VAL A 23 1.66 -3.72 19.96
C VAL A 23 1.37 -2.22 20.15
N VAL A 24 2.22 -1.51 20.90
CA VAL A 24 2.07 -0.07 21.16
C VAL A 24 2.31 0.75 19.90
N ASP A 25 3.25 0.34 19.06
CA ASP A 25 3.53 1.02 17.79
C ASP A 25 2.38 0.85 16.81
N LEU A 26 1.84 -0.36 16.69
CA LEU A 26 0.71 -0.65 15.80
C LEU A 26 -0.55 0.13 16.17
N ARG A 27 -0.82 0.35 17.46
CA ARG A 27 -1.98 1.13 17.93
C ARG A 27 -1.96 2.60 17.54
N LYS A 28 -0.82 3.13 17.07
CA LYS A 28 -0.75 4.49 16.53
C LYS A 28 -1.46 4.59 15.17
N PHE A 29 -1.61 3.47 14.48
CA PHE A 29 -2.17 3.40 13.12
C PHE A 29 -3.44 2.55 13.04
N LEU A 30 -3.62 1.60 13.97
CA LEU A 30 -4.76 0.70 14.00
C LEU A 30 -5.73 1.06 15.14
N PRO A 31 -7.02 1.28 14.85
CA PRO A 31 -8.04 1.58 15.86
C PRO A 31 -8.51 0.29 16.57
N SER A 32 -7.58 -0.40 17.25
CA SER A 32 -7.85 -1.64 17.97
C SER A 32 -7.39 -1.58 19.43
N GLU A 33 -8.12 -2.28 20.29
CA GLU A 33 -7.73 -2.53 21.67
C GLU A 33 -6.45 -3.36 21.75
N GLN A 34 -5.63 -3.09 22.76
CA GLN A 34 -4.31 -3.72 22.92
C GLN A 34 -4.40 -5.24 23.05
N THR A 35 -5.38 -5.74 23.83
CA THR A 35 -5.55 -7.17 24.08
C THR A 35 -6.02 -7.92 22.84
N VAL A 36 -6.91 -7.30 22.05
CA VAL A 36 -7.38 -7.85 20.77
C VAL A 36 -6.23 -7.91 19.77
N LEU A 37 -5.47 -6.82 19.66
CA LEU A 37 -4.33 -6.72 18.75
C LEU A 37 -3.22 -7.72 19.12
N ALA A 38 -2.90 -7.86 20.41
CA ALA A 38 -1.93 -8.84 20.89
C ALA A 38 -2.34 -10.28 20.55
N ARG A 39 -3.63 -10.64 20.77
CA ARG A 39 -4.16 -11.96 20.42
C ARG A 39 -4.04 -12.22 18.92
N ASP A 40 -4.38 -11.24 18.09
CA ASP A 40 -4.35 -11.42 16.63
C ASP A 40 -2.91 -11.55 16.11
N LEU A 41 -1.94 -10.83 16.72
CA LEU A 41 -0.51 -10.99 16.43
C LEU A 41 0.00 -12.39 16.78
N GLU A 42 -0.36 -12.93 17.95
CA GLU A 42 -0.01 -14.30 18.36
C GLU A 42 -0.60 -15.34 17.39
N LEU A 43 -1.85 -15.15 16.96
CA LEU A 43 -2.45 -16.00 15.93
C LEU A 43 -1.65 -15.93 14.62
N MET A 44 -1.23 -14.73 14.21
CA MET A 44 -0.43 -14.56 13.00
C MET A 44 0.97 -15.21 13.10
N VAL A 45 1.58 -15.20 14.28
CA VAL A 45 2.80 -15.98 14.58
C VAL A 45 2.54 -17.47 14.39
N SER A 46 1.45 -18.00 14.93
CA SER A 46 1.09 -19.42 14.78
C SER A 46 0.86 -19.83 13.32
N THR A 47 0.48 -18.89 12.45
CA THR A 47 0.28 -19.11 11.01
C THR A 47 1.52 -18.85 10.15
N GLY A 48 2.65 -18.48 10.76
CA GLY A 48 3.93 -18.27 10.06
C GLY A 48 4.07 -16.94 9.31
N LEU A 49 3.14 -15.99 9.50
CA LEU A 49 3.20 -14.67 8.87
C LEU A 49 4.08 -13.69 9.64
N LEU A 50 4.12 -13.89 10.95
CA LEU A 50 4.95 -13.11 11.87
C LEU A 50 5.89 -14.03 12.60
N GLU A 51 6.96 -13.45 13.10
CA GLU A 51 7.83 -14.04 14.09
C GLU A 51 7.81 -13.20 15.36
N SER A 52 7.72 -13.86 16.51
CA SER A 52 7.81 -13.20 17.81
C SER A 52 9.28 -12.97 18.19
N ARG A 53 9.56 -11.81 18.79
CA ARG A 53 10.86 -11.35 19.28
C ARG A 53 10.66 -10.68 20.63
N GLU A 54 10.62 -11.48 21.69
CA GLU A 54 10.34 -11.04 23.07
C GLU A 54 9.02 -10.27 23.20
N THR A 55 9.05 -8.95 23.02
CA THR A 55 7.91 -8.02 23.14
C THR A 55 7.50 -7.40 21.80
N LYS A 56 8.14 -7.81 20.71
CA LYS A 56 7.94 -7.28 19.37
C LYS A 56 7.67 -8.39 18.37
N PHE A 57 7.20 -7.98 17.20
CA PHE A 57 6.87 -8.86 16.08
C PHE A 57 7.57 -8.36 14.82
N ALA A 58 8.04 -9.29 14.00
CA ALA A 58 8.59 -8.98 12.67
C ALA A 58 7.84 -9.78 11.60
N LEU A 59 7.77 -9.23 10.39
CA LEU A 59 7.24 -9.96 9.24
C LEU A 59 8.22 -11.04 8.81
N THR A 60 7.73 -12.27 8.65
CA THR A 60 8.46 -13.30 7.90
C THR A 60 8.49 -12.95 6.41
N GLU A 61 9.28 -13.65 5.60
CA GLU A 61 9.25 -13.46 4.15
C GLU A 61 7.85 -13.70 3.55
N GLN A 62 7.12 -14.68 4.09
CA GLN A 62 5.72 -14.92 3.71
C GLN A 62 4.81 -13.76 4.14
N GLY A 63 5.02 -13.22 5.34
CA GLY A 63 4.30 -12.04 5.82
C GLY A 63 4.54 -10.81 4.98
N LYS A 64 5.79 -10.55 4.56
CA LYS A 64 6.14 -9.45 3.65
C LYS A 64 5.46 -9.59 2.30
N ALA A 65 5.47 -10.80 1.71
CA ALA A 65 4.83 -11.05 0.43
C ALA A 65 3.31 -10.81 0.49
N GLU A 66 2.62 -11.35 1.51
CA GLU A 66 1.18 -11.15 1.67
C GLU A 66 0.84 -9.69 2.02
N GLY A 67 1.61 -9.05 2.91
CA GLY A 67 1.41 -7.63 3.26
C GLY A 67 1.59 -6.70 2.07
N GLY A 68 2.62 -6.92 1.26
CA GLY A 68 2.86 -6.15 0.03
C GLY A 68 1.75 -6.34 -1.00
N ARG A 69 1.26 -7.57 -1.18
CA ARG A 69 0.10 -7.84 -2.06
C ARG A 69 -1.14 -7.09 -1.59
N ARG A 70 -1.50 -7.20 -0.30
CA ARG A 70 -2.68 -6.52 0.26
C ARG A 70 -2.55 -5.00 0.25
N PHE A 71 -1.35 -4.48 0.45
CA PHE A 71 -1.07 -3.05 0.33
C PHE A 71 -1.25 -2.61 -1.13
N ALA A 72 -0.70 -3.34 -2.09
CA ALA A 72 -0.89 -3.04 -3.51
C ALA A 72 -2.36 -3.12 -3.93
N ASP A 73 -3.10 -4.14 -3.48
CA ASP A 73 -4.52 -4.33 -3.80
C ASP A 73 -5.37 -3.14 -3.32
N GLU A 74 -5.09 -2.57 -2.14
CA GLU A 74 -5.81 -1.39 -1.63
C GLU A 74 -5.51 -0.11 -2.40
N PHE A 75 -4.29 0.03 -2.91
CA PHE A 75 -3.86 1.20 -3.68
C PHE A 75 -4.00 1.01 -5.19
N GLU A 76 -4.45 -0.16 -5.65
CA GLU A 76 -4.57 -0.51 -7.07
C GLU A 76 -5.46 0.49 -7.81
N SER A 77 -6.57 0.93 -7.18
CA SER A 77 -7.46 1.93 -7.76
C SER A 77 -6.89 3.34 -7.82
N MET A 78 -5.81 3.63 -7.07
CA MET A 78 -5.12 4.93 -7.06
C MET A 78 -3.87 4.95 -7.94
N ILE A 79 -3.27 3.78 -8.21
CA ILE A 79 -2.06 3.61 -9.03
C ILE A 79 -2.40 3.23 -10.48
N LYS A 80 -3.63 2.76 -10.74
CA LYS A 80 -4.16 2.75 -12.11
C LYS A 80 -3.98 4.14 -12.69
N PRO A 81 -3.39 4.28 -13.89
CA PRO A 81 -3.32 5.57 -14.56
C PRO A 81 -4.71 6.20 -14.52
N GLY A 82 -4.85 7.31 -13.80
CA GLY A 82 -5.95 8.23 -14.08
C GLY A 82 -5.79 8.58 -15.54
N HIS A 83 -6.80 8.23 -16.35
CA HIS A 83 -6.76 8.25 -17.80
C HIS A 83 -6.03 9.50 -18.32
N PHE A 84 -4.81 9.29 -18.82
CA PHE A 84 -4.24 10.05 -19.93
C PHE A 84 -4.96 9.68 -21.25
N GLU A 85 -6.01 8.84 -21.19
CA GLU A 85 -6.90 8.66 -22.33
C GLU A 85 -7.76 9.92 -22.44
N CYS A 86 -7.59 10.60 -23.57
CA CYS A 86 -8.41 11.73 -23.96
C CYS A 86 -9.79 11.17 -24.34
N ASP A 87 -10.83 11.36 -23.53
CA ASP A 87 -12.18 10.84 -23.81
C ASP A 87 -12.83 11.50 -25.05
N GLU A 88 -12.18 12.50 -25.64
CA GLU A 88 -12.63 13.26 -26.79
C GLU A 88 -12.32 12.48 -28.09
N PRO A 89 -13.35 12.04 -28.85
CA PRO A 89 -13.16 11.16 -30.00
C PRO A 89 -12.25 11.74 -31.08
N ASP A 90 -12.25 13.07 -31.22
CA ASP A 90 -11.50 13.83 -32.22
C ASP A 90 -10.18 14.41 -31.67
N CYS A 91 -9.67 13.86 -30.57
CA CYS A 91 -8.42 14.30 -29.97
C CYS A 91 -7.21 13.76 -30.75
N ASP A 92 -6.26 14.63 -31.11
CA ASP A 92 -4.99 14.29 -31.78
C ASP A 92 -4.19 13.17 -31.06
N CYS A 93 -4.49 12.93 -29.78
CA CYS A 93 -3.88 11.88 -28.96
C CYS A 93 -4.30 10.46 -29.36
N HIS A 94 -5.26 10.31 -30.28
CA HIS A 94 -5.63 9.07 -30.96
C HIS A 94 -5.00 8.93 -32.36
N ASP A 95 -4.28 9.93 -32.85
CA ASP A 95 -3.57 9.86 -34.12
C ASP A 95 -2.23 9.09 -33.94
N PRO A 96 -2.06 7.92 -34.60
CA PRO A 96 -0.81 7.17 -34.52
C PRO A 96 0.40 7.92 -35.09
N GLU A 97 0.21 8.95 -35.92
CA GLU A 97 1.30 9.81 -36.41
C GLU A 97 1.76 10.84 -35.36
N ALA A 98 0.92 11.15 -34.36
CA ALA A 98 1.22 12.08 -33.26
C ALA A 98 1.80 11.38 -32.01
N ALA A 99 2.08 10.08 -32.08
CA ALA A 99 2.57 9.28 -30.97
C ALA A 99 3.91 9.82 -30.43
N GLY A 100 3.88 10.39 -29.21
CA GLY A 100 5.05 10.96 -28.54
C GLY A 100 5.04 12.49 -28.43
N GLU A 101 4.05 13.17 -29.01
CA GLU A 101 3.83 14.61 -28.80
C GLU A 101 2.94 14.88 -27.57
N ALA A 102 3.12 16.04 -26.92
CA ALA A 102 2.26 16.46 -25.81
C ALA A 102 0.86 16.84 -26.33
N CYS A 103 -0.21 16.33 -25.70
CA CYS A 103 -1.59 16.62 -26.10
C CYS A 103 -1.88 18.13 -26.05
N LYS A 104 -2.19 18.74 -27.20
CA LYS A 104 -2.41 20.20 -27.31
C LYS A 104 -3.60 20.68 -26.47
N HIS A 105 -4.59 19.81 -26.26
CA HIS A 105 -5.78 20.06 -25.43
C HIS A 105 -5.51 20.01 -23.91
N LEU A 106 -4.35 19.50 -23.47
CA LEU A 106 -3.93 19.52 -22.06
C LEU A 106 -3.22 20.83 -21.65
N SER A 107 -3.00 21.77 -22.57
CA SER A 107 -2.10 22.93 -22.34
C SER A 107 -2.73 24.17 -21.71
N SER A 108 -3.90 24.10 -21.06
CA SER A 108 -4.49 25.28 -20.42
C SER A 108 -5.19 25.01 -19.08
N ALA A 109 -4.47 24.44 -18.12
CA ALA A 109 -4.96 24.38 -16.73
C ALA A 109 -3.97 24.86 -15.65
N TYR A 110 -2.74 25.23 -15.99
CA TYR A 110 -1.74 25.68 -15.00
C TYR A 110 -0.88 26.85 -15.48
N MET A 111 -1.52 27.99 -15.78
CA MET A 111 -0.88 29.30 -15.65
C MET A 111 -1.82 30.21 -14.87
N ASN A 112 -1.61 30.27 -13.55
CA ASN A 112 -1.92 31.41 -12.70
C ASN A 112 -0.78 31.57 -11.69
#